data_AF-A0A2N5U8M2-F1
#
_entry.id   AF-A0A2N5U8M2-F1
#
_cell.length_a   1.000
_cell.length_b   1.000
_cell.length_c   1.000
_cell.angle_alpha   90.00
_cell.angle_beta   90.00
_cell.angle_gamma   90.00
#
_symmetry.space_group_name_H-M   'P 1'
#
loop_
_entity.id
_entity.type
_entity.pdbx_description
1 polymer ?
#
loop_
_entity_poly.entity_id
_entity_poly.type
_entity_poly.pdbx_seq_one_letter_code
_entity_poly.pdbx_strand_id
1 'polypeptide(L)'
;MRWATSRHHHLRTLLGILAACSRNGPEIPTQLESLVSHRFMATLSHGRTRFDPAKVLVHSAFVDVATLQLEWNERMTELFNKTPAQQGDENLLQYWSQQVERIKRAINHGFFAEISGVSIENLHIVLSGDNPPNLPLPLNEGLDEDNNDDEAYLADIENILSEAMHADMIRETGIDVQED
;
A
#
# COMPACT_ATOMS: atom_id res chain seq x y z
N MET A 1 -17.73 12.21 -10.13
CA MET A 1 -16.34 12.71 -10.17
C MET A 1 -16.12 13.92 -9.25
N ARG A 2 -16.76 15.10 -9.44
CA ARG A 2 -16.47 16.32 -8.64
C ARG A 2 -16.45 16.12 -7.12
N TRP A 3 -17.48 15.46 -6.56
CA TRP A 3 -17.52 15.16 -5.12
C TRP A 3 -16.32 14.32 -4.68
N ALA A 4 -16.05 13.23 -5.40
CA ALA A 4 -14.97 12.30 -5.08
C ALA A 4 -13.59 12.95 -5.19
N THR A 5 -13.33 13.73 -6.26
CA THR A 5 -12.05 14.44 -6.42
C THR A 5 -11.80 15.46 -5.31
N SER A 6 -12.85 16.19 -4.90
CA SER A 6 -12.77 17.15 -3.79
C SER A 6 -12.59 16.46 -2.45
N ARG A 7 -13.31 15.35 -2.20
CA ARG A 7 -13.22 14.58 -0.96
C ARG A 7 -11.84 13.92 -0.82
N HIS A 8 -11.33 13.34 -1.90
CA HIS A 8 -9.97 12.80 -1.98
C HIS A 8 -8.94 13.87 -1.65
N HIS A 9 -9.04 15.04 -2.29
CA HIS A 9 -8.11 16.14 -2.04
C HIS A 9 -8.12 16.58 -0.57
N HIS A 10 -9.32 16.73 0.01
CA HIS A 10 -9.46 17.10 1.42
C HIS A 10 -8.82 16.07 2.36
N LEU A 11 -9.10 14.78 2.16
CA LEU A 11 -8.53 13.71 2.98
C LEU A 11 -7.01 13.61 2.82
N ARG A 12 -6.48 13.75 1.60
CA ARG A 12 -5.03 13.82 1.36
C ARG A 12 -4.40 14.99 2.12
N THR A 13 -5.03 16.17 2.10
CA THR A 13 -4.54 17.33 2.86
C THR A 13 -4.52 17.04 4.37
N LEU A 14 -5.55 16.39 4.90
CA LEU A 14 -5.56 15.97 6.32
C LEU A 14 -4.45 14.97 6.64
N LEU A 15 -4.19 14.00 5.75
CA LEU A 15 -3.06 13.07 5.90
C LEU A 15 -1.73 13.82 5.93
N GLY A 16 -1.54 14.82 5.06
CA GLY A 16 -0.33 15.66 5.05
C GLY A 16 -0.15 16.47 6.34
N ILE A 17 -1.23 17.04 6.88
CA ILE A 17 -1.19 17.75 8.16
C ILE A 17 -0.84 16.77 9.30
N LEU A 18 -1.46 15.59 9.33
CA LEU A 18 -1.20 14.56 10.33
C LEU A 18 0.21 13.97 10.22
N ALA A 19 0.79 13.90 9.02
CA ALA A 19 2.17 13.53 8.77
C ALA A 19 3.14 14.58 9.36
N ALA A 20 2.83 15.87 9.23
CA ALA A 20 3.66 16.96 9.73
C ALA A 20 3.51 17.20 11.25
N CYS A 21 2.43 16.73 11.89
CA CYS A 21 2.22 16.87 13.32
C CYS A 21 3.26 16.07 14.12
N SER A 22 4.16 16.79 14.80
CA SER A 22 5.08 16.17 15.77
C SER A 22 4.30 15.61 16.97
N ARG A 23 4.72 14.43 17.45
CA ARG A 23 4.18 13.80 18.68
C ARG A 23 4.21 14.72 19.91
N ASN A 24 5.07 15.73 19.91
CA ASN A 24 5.28 16.66 21.03
C ASN A 24 4.92 18.11 20.69
N GLY A 25 4.25 18.37 19.56
CA GLY A 25 3.81 19.72 19.18
C GLY A 25 2.75 20.26 20.15
N PRO A 26 2.91 21.48 20.69
CA PRO A 26 1.98 22.02 21.69
C PRO A 26 0.59 22.33 21.10
N GLU A 27 0.49 22.64 19.81
CA GLU A 27 -0.75 23.12 19.19
C GLU A 27 -1.35 22.11 18.21
N ILE A 28 -2.69 21.98 18.25
CA ILE A 28 -3.45 21.23 17.24
C ILE A 28 -3.71 22.18 16.06
N PRO A 29 -3.39 21.80 14.82
CA PRO A 29 -3.80 22.57 13.65
C PRO A 29 -5.32 22.74 13.61
N THR A 30 -5.81 23.93 13.25
CA THR A 30 -7.24 24.26 13.25
C THR A 30 -8.08 23.29 12.40
N GLN A 31 -7.51 22.74 11.33
CA GLN A 31 -8.15 21.76 10.46
C GLN A 31 -8.39 20.40 11.14
N LEU A 32 -7.63 20.10 12.21
CA LEU A 32 -7.74 18.86 13.00
C LEU A 32 -8.48 19.07 14.33
N GLU A 33 -8.74 20.31 14.73
CA GLU A 33 -9.31 20.64 16.04
C GLU A 33 -10.64 19.94 16.26
N SER A 34 -11.56 19.99 15.29
CA SER A 34 -12.87 19.33 15.39
C SER A 34 -12.77 17.81 15.49
N LEU A 35 -11.81 17.20 14.78
CA LEU A 35 -11.58 15.77 14.79
C LEU A 35 -10.96 15.31 16.12
N VAL A 36 -9.86 15.96 16.54
CA VAL A 36 -9.09 15.57 17.73
C VAL A 36 -9.81 15.90 19.02
N SER A 37 -10.61 16.98 19.05
CA SER A 37 -11.41 17.37 20.22
C SER A 37 -12.70 16.57 20.35
N HIS A 38 -12.99 15.68 19.40
CA HIS A 38 -14.18 14.83 19.46
C HIS A 38 -14.10 13.89 20.68
N ARG A 39 -15.22 13.75 21.39
CA ARG A 39 -15.30 13.00 22.67
C ARG A 39 -14.71 11.58 22.61
N PHE A 40 -14.88 10.89 21.48
CA PHE A 40 -14.37 9.53 21.28
C PHE A 40 -12.87 9.51 21.01
N MET A 41 -12.31 10.59 20.47
CA MET A 41 -10.87 10.73 20.24
C MET A 41 -10.16 11.06 21.55
N ALA A 42 -10.78 11.89 22.41
CA ALA A 42 -10.28 12.17 23.75
C ALA A 42 -10.17 10.90 24.61
N THR A 43 -11.10 9.94 24.46
CA THR A 43 -11.02 8.64 25.15
C THR A 43 -9.97 7.69 24.59
N LEU A 44 -9.51 7.88 23.35
CA LEU A 44 -8.47 7.06 22.72
C LEU A 44 -7.06 7.65 22.93
N SER A 45 -6.98 8.93 23.27
CA SER A 45 -5.74 9.71 23.38
C SER A 45 -5.08 9.54 24.75
N HIS A 46 -4.52 8.36 25.05
CA HIS A 46 -3.74 8.14 26.27
C HIS A 46 -2.22 8.19 25.97
N GLY A 47 -1.57 9.34 26.22
CA GLY A 47 -0.11 9.46 26.21
C GLY A 47 0.54 9.84 24.86
N ARG A 48 1.61 9.13 24.47
CA ARG A 48 2.62 9.46 23.43
C ARG A 48 2.09 9.41 21.97
N THR A 49 0.78 9.23 21.79
CA THR A 49 0.11 8.84 20.53
C THR A 49 -1.15 9.68 20.25
N ARG A 50 -1.18 10.94 20.72
CA ARG A 50 -2.33 11.87 20.61
C ARG A 50 -3.01 11.91 19.24
N PHE A 51 -2.25 11.80 18.15
CA PHE A 51 -2.77 11.88 16.78
C PHE A 51 -2.93 10.51 16.10
N ASP A 52 -2.49 9.42 16.72
CA ASP A 52 -2.51 8.09 16.10
C ASP A 52 -3.95 7.60 15.82
N PRO A 53 -4.94 7.82 16.71
CA PRO A 53 -6.34 7.53 16.37
C PRO A 53 -6.84 8.36 15.17
N ALA A 54 -6.42 9.62 15.06
CA ALA A 54 -6.86 10.50 13.96
C ALA A 54 -6.24 10.08 12.63
N LYS A 55 -4.97 9.66 12.68
CA LYS A 55 -4.24 9.03 11.58
C LYS A 55 -4.98 7.81 11.03
N VAL A 56 -5.37 6.89 11.91
CA VAL A 56 -6.13 5.68 11.52
C VAL A 56 -7.48 6.05 10.91
N LEU A 57 -8.23 6.97 11.52
CA LEU A 57 -9.56 7.34 11.04
C LEU A 57 -9.53 8.04 9.67
N VAL A 58 -8.59 8.97 9.48
CA VAL A 58 -8.43 9.66 8.18
C VAL A 58 -7.92 8.70 7.12
N HIS A 59 -7.02 7.79 7.46
CA HIS A 59 -6.54 6.74 6.54
C HIS A 59 -7.68 5.82 6.11
N SER A 60 -8.46 5.28 7.05
CA SER A 60 -9.63 4.44 6.74
C SER A 60 -10.64 5.17 5.86
N ALA A 61 -11.01 6.41 6.20
CA ALA A 61 -11.92 7.20 5.38
C ALA A 61 -11.36 7.50 3.97
N PHE A 62 -10.04 7.61 3.83
CA PHE A 62 -9.38 7.77 2.54
C PHE A 62 -9.45 6.48 1.71
N VAL A 63 -9.18 5.32 2.32
CA VAL A 63 -9.28 4.01 1.67
C VAL A 63 -10.69 3.78 1.13
N ASP A 64 -11.73 4.11 1.89
CA ASP A 64 -13.12 3.99 1.44
C ASP A 64 -13.40 4.83 0.19
N VAL A 65 -13.00 6.11 0.21
CA VAL A 65 -13.19 7.03 -0.92
C VAL A 65 -12.38 6.58 -2.13
N ALA A 66 -11.14 6.14 -1.92
CA ALA A 66 -10.27 5.67 -3.00
C ALA A 66 -10.80 4.38 -3.64
N THR A 67 -11.36 3.46 -2.85
CA THR A 67 -12.01 2.23 -3.35
C THR A 67 -13.21 2.58 -4.22
N LEU A 68 -14.08 3.47 -3.75
CA LEU A 68 -15.21 3.98 -4.55
C LEU A 68 -14.75 4.66 -5.85
N GLN A 69 -13.63 5.39 -5.82
CA GLN A 69 -13.09 6.00 -7.03
C GLN A 69 -12.66 4.96 -8.07
N LEU A 70 -12.04 3.87 -7.64
CA LEU A 70 -11.65 2.78 -8.54
C LEU A 70 -12.87 2.08 -9.14
N GLU A 71 -13.87 1.74 -8.32
CA GLU A 71 -15.12 1.12 -8.78
C GLU A 71 -15.86 1.98 -9.81
N TRP A 72 -15.83 3.30 -9.61
CA TRP A 72 -16.51 4.24 -10.50
C TRP A 72 -15.71 4.57 -11.75
N ASN A 73 -14.40 4.29 -11.79
CA ASN A 73 -13.51 4.75 -12.85
C ASN A 73 -13.96 4.33 -14.26
N GLU A 74 -14.39 3.08 -14.42
CA GLU A 74 -14.85 2.57 -15.71
C GLU A 74 -16.14 3.26 -16.15
N ARG A 75 -17.16 3.25 -15.28
CA ARG A 75 -18.50 3.80 -15.58
C ARG A 75 -18.48 5.30 -15.78
N MET A 76 -17.67 6.04 -15.02
CA MET A 76 -17.59 7.49 -15.13
C MET A 76 -16.89 7.91 -16.42
N THR A 77 -15.82 7.23 -16.82
CA THR A 77 -15.14 7.52 -18.10
C THR A 77 -16.08 7.29 -19.29
N GLU A 78 -16.85 6.21 -19.28
CA GLU A 78 -17.88 5.97 -20.29
C GLU A 78 -18.96 7.07 -20.32
N LEU A 79 -19.43 7.50 -19.16
CA LEU A 79 -20.49 8.50 -19.05
C LEU A 79 -20.02 9.83 -19.64
N PHE A 80 -18.79 10.25 -19.36
CA PHE A 80 -18.20 11.46 -19.93
C PHE A 80 -18.13 11.43 -21.45
N ASN A 81 -17.75 10.28 -22.03
CA ASN A 81 -17.71 10.12 -23.49
C ASN A 81 -19.09 10.16 -24.15
N LYS A 82 -20.15 9.79 -23.41
CA LYS A 82 -21.54 9.76 -23.89
C LYS A 82 -22.30 11.07 -23.63
N THR A 83 -21.75 11.99 -22.84
CA THR A 83 -22.38 13.28 -22.51
C THR A 83 -21.70 14.43 -23.25
N PRO A 84 -22.46 15.49 -23.63
CA PRO A 84 -21.87 16.72 -24.15
C PRO A 84 -20.88 17.33 -23.16
N ALA A 85 -19.75 17.82 -23.66
CA ALA A 85 -18.71 18.44 -22.84
C ALA A 85 -19.26 19.63 -22.04
N GLN A 86 -19.00 19.63 -20.74
CA GLN A 86 -19.33 20.71 -19.82
C GLN A 86 -18.09 21.52 -19.45
N GLN A 87 -18.31 22.73 -18.94
CA GLN A 87 -17.22 23.60 -18.53
C GLN A 87 -16.41 22.98 -17.37
N GLY A 88 -15.11 22.83 -17.60
CA GLY A 88 -14.15 22.30 -16.62
C GLY A 88 -14.02 20.77 -16.60
N ASP A 89 -14.64 20.07 -17.55
CA ASP A 89 -14.57 18.61 -17.64
C ASP A 89 -13.15 18.12 -17.93
N GLU A 90 -12.40 18.81 -18.78
CA GLU A 90 -10.99 18.47 -19.08
C GLU A 90 -10.13 18.47 -17.82
N ASN A 91 -10.21 19.53 -17.01
CA ASN A 91 -9.50 19.62 -15.74
C ASN A 91 -9.95 18.52 -14.77
N LEU A 92 -11.26 18.26 -14.71
CA LEU A 92 -11.81 17.25 -13.82
C LEU A 92 -11.35 15.83 -14.19
N LEU A 93 -11.31 15.52 -15.49
CA LEU A 93 -10.80 14.25 -16.02
C LEU A 93 -9.30 14.11 -15.76
N GLN A 94 -8.52 15.17 -15.95
CA GLN A 94 -7.10 15.17 -15.62
C GLN A 94 -6.87 14.89 -14.12
N TYR A 95 -7.58 15.59 -13.23
CA TYR A 95 -7.48 15.37 -11.79
C TYR A 95 -7.92 13.95 -11.41
N TRP A 96 -9.00 13.47 -11.99
CA TRP A 96 -9.51 12.13 -11.74
C TRP A 96 -8.48 11.07 -12.13
N SER A 97 -7.94 11.14 -13.35
CA SER A 97 -6.95 10.18 -13.85
C SER A 97 -5.69 10.16 -13.00
N GLN A 98 -5.17 11.34 -12.62
CA GLN A 98 -4.01 11.43 -11.71
C GLN A 98 -4.29 10.83 -10.34
N GLN A 99 -5.48 11.07 -9.76
CA GLN A 99 -5.86 10.47 -8.47
C GLN A 99 -5.96 8.95 -8.58
N VAL A 100 -6.60 8.43 -9.63
CA VAL A 100 -6.75 6.99 -9.86
C VAL A 100 -5.39 6.30 -10.02
N GLU A 101 -4.47 6.89 -10.80
CA GLU A 101 -3.12 6.37 -10.98
C GLU A 101 -2.37 6.28 -9.64
N ARG A 102 -2.44 7.34 -8.83
CA ARG A 102 -1.79 7.39 -7.51
C ARG A 102 -2.42 6.43 -6.51
N ILE A 103 -3.74 6.23 -6.57
CA ILE A 103 -4.43 5.21 -5.77
C ILE A 103 -3.92 3.82 -6.13
N LYS A 104 -3.89 3.47 -7.41
CA LYS A 104 -3.36 2.17 -7.88
C LYS A 104 -1.93 1.96 -7.42
N ARG A 105 -1.09 2.98 -7.55
CA ARG A 105 0.28 2.95 -7.02
C ARG A 105 0.33 2.71 -5.51
N ALA A 106 -0.48 3.42 -4.74
CA ALA A 106 -0.53 3.24 -3.28
C ALA A 106 -1.00 1.82 -2.88
N ILE A 107 -1.96 1.26 -3.60
CA ILE A 107 -2.41 -0.14 -3.40
C ILE A 107 -1.28 -1.10 -3.72
N ASN A 108 -0.60 -0.93 -4.86
CA ASN A 108 0.51 -1.79 -5.26
C ASN A 108 1.60 -1.83 -4.19
N HIS A 109 1.88 -0.73 -3.50
CA HIS A 109 2.87 -0.69 -2.41
C HIS A 109 2.30 -1.01 -1.02
N GLY A 110 1.09 -1.57 -0.94
CA GLY A 110 0.49 -2.06 0.31
C GLY A 110 0.03 -0.98 1.28
N PHE A 111 -0.10 0.28 0.87
CA PHE A 111 -0.53 1.36 1.77
C PHE A 111 -2.00 1.26 2.19
N PHE A 112 -2.78 0.37 1.57
CA PHE A 112 -4.19 0.12 1.88
C PHE A 112 -4.38 -1.11 2.77
N ALA A 113 -3.30 -1.84 3.08
CA ALA A 113 -3.36 -2.99 3.97
C ALA A 113 -3.68 -2.56 5.42
N GLU A 114 -4.46 -3.38 6.12
CA GLU A 114 -4.97 -3.12 7.47
C GLU A 114 -3.88 -3.22 8.57
N ILE A 115 -2.63 -3.53 8.19
CA ILE A 115 -1.53 -3.76 9.13
C ILE A 115 -0.90 -2.42 9.52
N SER A 116 -0.87 -2.17 10.84
CA SER A 116 -0.48 -0.95 11.58
C SER A 116 0.96 -0.40 11.35
N GLY A 117 1.62 -0.70 10.23
CA GLY A 117 2.94 -0.19 9.86
C GLY A 117 2.94 0.86 8.74
N VAL A 118 1.78 1.21 8.19
CA VAL A 118 1.67 2.15 7.06
C VAL A 118 2.13 3.54 7.49
N SER A 119 3.28 4.00 6.97
CA SER A 119 3.73 5.39 7.15
C SER A 119 2.78 6.31 6.37
N ILE A 120 1.98 7.07 7.11
CA ILE A 120 1.12 8.12 6.55
C ILE A 120 1.96 9.20 5.85
N GLU A 121 3.21 9.41 6.27
CA GLU A 121 4.13 10.29 5.55
C GLU A 121 4.38 9.76 4.14
N ASN A 122 4.75 8.49 4.00
CA ASN A 122 5.01 7.87 2.71
C ASN A 122 3.75 7.80 1.84
N LEU A 123 2.60 7.46 2.42
CA LEU A 123 1.32 7.48 1.69
C LEU A 123 1.03 8.88 1.14
N HIS A 124 1.18 9.93 1.96
CA HIS A 124 0.94 11.31 1.52
C HIS A 124 1.87 11.72 0.36
N ILE A 125 3.14 11.30 0.40
CA ILE A 125 4.13 11.55 -0.67
C ILE A 125 3.68 10.86 -1.98
N VAL A 126 3.32 9.57 -1.92
CA VAL A 126 2.82 8.83 -3.10
C VAL A 126 1.57 9.48 -3.69
N LEU A 127 0.62 9.88 -2.85
CA LEU A 127 -0.60 10.57 -3.28
C LEU A 127 -0.36 11.99 -3.83
N SER A 128 0.80 12.57 -3.55
CA SER A 128 1.23 13.84 -4.13
C SER A 128 1.86 13.67 -5.52
N GLY A 129 2.22 12.44 -5.89
CA GLY A 129 2.88 12.09 -7.14
C GLY A 129 4.39 11.88 -7.00
N ASP A 130 4.92 11.95 -5.78
CA ASP A 130 6.35 11.86 -5.50
C ASP A 130 6.77 10.44 -5.08
N ASN A 131 8.08 10.21 -4.99
CA ASN A 131 8.67 8.95 -4.53
C ASN A 131 9.14 9.08 -3.08
N PRO A 132 8.54 8.35 -2.11
CA PRO A 132 9.03 8.38 -0.74
C PRO A 132 10.38 7.66 -0.63
N PRO A 133 11.23 8.08 0.33
CA PRO A 133 12.57 7.52 0.50
C PRO A 133 12.58 6.03 0.89
N ASN A 134 11.52 5.56 1.56
CA ASN A 134 11.35 4.16 2.00
C ASN A 134 10.04 3.60 1.43
N LEU A 135 9.91 3.60 0.10
CA LEU A 135 8.75 3.01 -0.57
C LEU A 135 8.77 1.49 -0.36
N PRO A 136 7.72 0.87 0.22
CA PRO A 136 7.63 -0.58 0.31
C PRO A 136 7.72 -1.21 -1.08
N LEU A 137 8.25 -2.43 -1.18
CA LEU A 137 8.22 -3.16 -2.44
C LEU A 137 6.77 -3.35 -2.91
N PRO A 138 6.51 -3.31 -4.23
CA PRO A 138 5.19 -3.66 -4.75
C PRO A 138 4.77 -5.07 -4.30
N LEU A 139 3.53 -5.22 -3.86
CA LEU A 139 2.92 -6.49 -3.48
C LEU A 139 2.86 -7.50 -4.64
N ASN A 140 3.05 -7.05 -5.89
CA ASN A 140 2.91 -7.86 -7.10
C ASN A 140 4.25 -8.20 -7.80
N GLU A 141 5.40 -7.97 -7.18
CA GLU A 141 6.73 -8.32 -7.74
C GLU A 141 7.06 -9.84 -7.66
N GLY A 142 6.06 -10.72 -7.75
CA GLY A 142 6.28 -12.17 -7.58
C GLY A 142 5.32 -13.12 -8.27
N LEU A 143 4.51 -12.65 -9.24
CA LEU A 143 3.57 -13.52 -9.96
C LEU A 143 3.57 -13.25 -11.46
N ASP A 144 4.75 -13.14 -12.08
CA ASP A 144 4.92 -13.38 -13.52
C ASP A 144 6.41 -13.49 -13.85
N GLU A 145 6.94 -14.71 -13.71
CA GLU A 145 7.76 -15.37 -14.72
C GLU A 145 7.78 -16.85 -14.30
N ASP A 146 7.11 -17.72 -15.06
CA ASP A 146 7.39 -19.16 -15.09
C ASP A 146 8.88 -19.31 -15.44
N ASN A 147 9.74 -19.16 -14.44
CA ASN A 147 11.16 -19.30 -14.60
C ASN A 147 11.41 -20.81 -14.58
N ASN A 148 11.42 -21.39 -15.78
CA ASN A 148 11.79 -22.77 -16.09
C ASN A 148 13.20 -23.18 -15.54
N ASP A 149 13.87 -22.28 -14.83
CA ASP A 149 15.14 -22.47 -14.13
C ASP A 149 14.97 -23.03 -12.71
N ASP A 150 13.80 -22.82 -12.08
CA ASP A 150 13.53 -23.33 -10.73
C ASP A 150 13.44 -24.86 -10.73
N GLU A 151 12.93 -25.47 -11.81
CA GLU A 151 12.85 -26.93 -11.94
C GLU A 151 14.24 -27.57 -12.14
N ALA A 152 15.14 -26.89 -12.85
CA ALA A 152 16.54 -27.33 -12.97
C ALA A 152 17.29 -27.21 -11.63
N TYR A 153 17.05 -26.14 -10.89
CA TYR A 153 17.65 -25.91 -9.58
C TYR A 153 17.12 -26.90 -8.53
N LEU A 154 15.81 -27.20 -8.56
CA LEU A 154 15.19 -28.20 -7.70
C LEU A 154 15.70 -29.62 -8.02
N ALA A 155 15.89 -29.95 -9.31
CA ALA A 155 16.48 -31.22 -9.72
C ALA A 155 17.94 -31.38 -9.25
N ASP A 156 18.74 -30.31 -9.29
CA ASP A 156 20.11 -30.34 -8.78
C ASP A 156 20.15 -30.54 -7.25
N ILE A 157 19.27 -29.85 -6.51
CA ILE A 157 19.10 -30.04 -5.07
C ILE A 157 18.66 -31.47 -4.73
N GLU A 158 17.70 -32.03 -5.48
CA GLU A 158 17.23 -33.40 -5.28
C GLU A 158 18.34 -34.43 -5.53
N ASN A 159 19.17 -34.20 -6.55
CA ASN A 159 20.29 -35.08 -6.87
C ASN A 159 21.37 -35.04 -5.77
N ILE A 160 21.72 -33.84 -5.28
CA ILE A 160 22.67 -33.66 -4.17
C ILE A 160 22.18 -34.34 -2.89
N LEU A 161 20.90 -34.18 -2.55
CA LEU A 161 20.30 -34.83 -1.38
C LEU A 161 20.27 -36.36 -1.52
N SER A 162 19.97 -36.87 -2.71
CA SER A 162 19.94 -38.30 -3.00
C SER A 162 21.33 -38.93 -2.91
N GLU A 163 22.35 -38.28 -3.48
CA GLU A 163 23.75 -38.72 -3.38
C GLU A 163 24.24 -38.71 -1.93
N ALA A 164 23.93 -37.66 -1.17
CA ALA A 164 24.31 -37.57 0.23
C ALA A 164 23.66 -38.68 1.07
N MET A 165 22.36 -38.95 0.85
CA MET A 165 21.63 -39.99 1.57
C MET A 165 22.14 -41.40 1.22
N HIS A 166 22.52 -41.63 -0.04
CA HIS A 166 23.13 -42.89 -0.47
C HIS A 166 24.54 -43.09 0.10
N ALA A 167 25.36 -42.04 0.12
CA ALA A 167 26.71 -42.09 0.71
C ALA A 167 26.66 -42.35 2.22
N ASP A 168 25.68 -41.77 2.93
CA ASP A 168 25.49 -42.02 4.36
C ASP A 168 25.00 -43.45 4.62
N MET A 169 24.09 -43.97 3.78
CA MET A 169 23.65 -45.38 3.85
C MET A 169 24.80 -46.37 3.58
N ILE A 170 25.72 -46.08 2.64
CA ILE A 170 26.92 -46.90 2.41
C ILE A 170 27.86 -46.85 3.63
N ARG A 171 28.05 -45.68 4.22
CA ARG A 171 28.87 -45.52 5.44
C ARG A 171 28.27 -46.23 6.65
N GLU A 172 26.94 -46.27 6.75
CA GLU A 172 26.23 -46.90 7.87
C GLU A 172 26.08 -48.42 7.70
N THR A 173 26.10 -48.93 6.46
CA THR A 173 26.01 -50.38 6.18
C THR A 173 27.36 -51.11 6.10
N GLY A 174 28.49 -50.41 6.15
CA GLY A 174 29.81 -51.01 6.36
C GLY A 174 30.19 -52.10 5.36
N ILE A 175 30.03 -51.84 4.06
CA ILE A 175 30.56 -52.72 3.01
C ILE A 175 31.85 -52.10 2.48
N ASP A 176 32.99 -52.58 2.98
CA ASP A 176 34.28 -52.47 2.30
C ASP A 176 34.17 -53.20 0.97
N VAL A 177 34.10 -52.45 -0.13
CA VAL A 177 34.38 -53.02 -1.46
C VAL A 177 35.90 -53.10 -1.57
N GLN A 178 36.46 -54.24 -1.16
CA GLN A 178 37.79 -54.67 -1.60
C GLN A 178 37.72 -54.96 -3.11
N GLU A 179 38.41 -54.16 -3.90
CA GLU A 179 38.85 -54.55 -5.25
C GLU A 179 40.29 -55.06 -5.17
N ASP A 180 40.50 -56.29 -5.64
CA ASP A 180 41.78 -56.95 -5.93
C ASP A 180 42.51 -56.27 -7.11
#